data_AF-A0AAW3DN29-F1
#
_entry.id   AF-A0AAW3DN29-F1
#
_cell.length_a   1.000
_cell.length_b   1.000
_cell.length_c   1.000
_cell.angle_alpha   90.00
_cell.angle_beta   90.00
_cell.angle_gamma   90.00
#
_symmetry.space_group_name_H-M   'P 1'
#
loop_
_entity.id
_entity.type
_entity.pdbx_description
1 polymer ?
#
loop_
_entity_poly.entity_id
_entity_poly.type
_entity_poly.pdbx_seq_one_letter_code
_entity_poly.pdbx_strand_id
1 'polypeptide(L)'
;GKQNAVIMGRKTWFSIPEKNRPLKGRINIVLSTELKETPKGAHYLSKSLDDALALLDSPELKSKVDMVWIVGGASVYKEAMEKPINHRLFVTRIFQEFESDTFFPEINYKDFRLLTQYPGVPAGIQEENGIQYKFEVYEKTV
;
A
#
# COMPACT_ATOMS: atom_id res chain seq x y z
N GLY A 1 12.33 15.37 -10.80
CA GLY A 1 11.63 14.17 -11.31
C GLY A 1 10.45 13.86 -10.41
N LYS A 2 9.44 13.15 -10.93
CA LYS A 2 8.31 12.69 -10.11
C LYS A 2 8.77 11.65 -9.08
N GLN A 3 8.01 11.49 -8.00
CA GLN A 3 8.21 10.48 -6.96
C GLN A 3 6.92 9.69 -6.74
N ASN A 4 7.06 8.45 -6.29
CA ASN A 4 5.89 7.68 -5.83
C ASN A 4 5.40 8.20 -4.48
N ALA A 5 4.10 8.11 -4.23
CA ALA A 5 3.49 8.34 -2.93
C ALA A 5 3.17 7.01 -2.26
N VAL A 6 3.32 6.94 -0.93
CA VAL A 6 2.92 5.81 -0.10
C VAL A 6 1.93 6.29 0.95
N ILE A 7 0.77 5.64 1.00
CA ILE A 7 -0.29 5.91 1.98
C ILE A 7 -0.36 4.72 2.93
N MET A 8 -0.34 5.01 4.24
CA MET A 8 -0.42 3.98 5.26
C MET A 8 -1.17 4.43 6.51
N GLY A 9 -1.75 3.47 7.24
CA GLY A 9 -2.39 3.73 8.53
C GLY A 9 -1.38 4.04 9.64
N ARG A 10 -1.85 4.69 10.71
CA ARG A 10 -1.04 5.04 11.91
C ARG A 10 -0.20 3.87 12.45
N LYS A 11 -0.81 2.69 12.63
CA LYS A 11 -0.10 1.52 13.19
C LYS A 11 1.03 1.04 12.27
N THR A 12 0.80 1.03 10.96
CA THR A 12 1.81 0.70 9.95
C THR A 12 2.97 1.70 9.97
N TRP A 13 2.69 3.00 10.10
CA TRP A 13 3.75 4.00 10.24
C TRP A 13 4.65 3.75 11.46
N PHE A 14 4.04 3.41 12.61
CA PHE A 14 4.80 3.17 13.83
C PHE A 14 5.47 1.79 13.90
N SER A 15 5.09 0.83 13.06
CA SER A 15 5.79 -0.46 12.95
C SER A 15 7.06 -0.40 12.10
N ILE A 16 7.21 0.60 11.23
CA ILE A 16 8.44 0.81 10.47
C ILE A 16 9.56 1.29 11.41
N PRO A 17 10.73 0.63 11.44
CA PRO A 17 11.87 1.07 12.25
C PRO A 17 12.23 2.54 12.00
N GLU A 18 12.51 3.31 13.04
CA GLU A 18 12.72 4.77 12.92
C GLU A 18 13.81 5.14 11.91
N LYS A 19 14.89 4.36 11.84
CA LYS A 19 15.99 4.55 10.88
C LYS A 19 15.56 4.40 9.40
N ASN A 20 14.41 3.78 9.16
CA ASN A 20 13.80 3.58 7.85
C ASN A 20 12.64 4.55 7.59
N ARG A 21 12.34 5.48 8.53
CA ARG A 21 11.30 6.51 8.37
C ARG A 21 11.92 7.86 7.98
N PRO A 22 11.30 8.60 7.04
CA PRO A 22 10.29 8.13 6.09
C PRO A 22 10.86 7.08 5.14
N LEU A 23 9.98 6.36 4.44
CA LEU A 23 10.40 5.50 3.35
C LEU A 23 11.06 6.35 2.26
N LYS A 24 12.39 6.24 2.13
CA LYS A 24 13.22 7.10 1.28
C LYS A 24 12.73 7.13 -0.17
N GLY A 25 12.87 8.30 -0.81
CA GLY A 25 12.52 8.55 -2.21
C GLY A 25 11.01 8.55 -2.52
N ARG A 26 10.16 8.62 -1.50
CA ARG A 26 8.70 8.56 -1.63
C ARG A 26 8.01 9.60 -0.77
N ILE A 27 6.87 10.10 -1.24
CA ILE A 27 5.98 10.95 -0.44
C ILE A 27 5.19 10.05 0.52
N ASN A 28 5.58 10.06 1.79
CA ASN A 28 4.91 9.33 2.87
C ASN A 28 3.71 10.11 3.45
N ILE A 29 2.51 9.53 3.36
CA ILE A 29 1.26 10.03 3.95
C ILE A 29 0.76 9.05 5.01
N VAL A 30 0.49 9.55 6.21
CA VAL A 30 -0.06 8.75 7.32
C VAL A 30 -1.55 9.05 7.48
N LEU A 31 -2.37 8.01 7.59
CA LEU A 31 -3.80 8.11 7.89
C LEU A 31 -4.04 7.97 9.40
N SER A 32 -4.68 8.97 10.00
CA SER A 32 -5.10 8.90 11.40
C SER A 32 -6.18 9.93 11.75
N THR A 33 -7.27 9.46 12.34
CA THR A 33 -8.31 10.31 12.92
C THR A 33 -7.90 10.93 14.27
N GLU A 34 -7.02 10.27 15.02
CA GLU A 34 -6.59 10.65 16.38
C GLU A 34 -5.44 11.67 16.39
N LEU A 35 -4.46 11.54 15.48
CA LEU A 35 -3.31 12.43 15.44
C LEU A 35 -3.72 13.86 15.09
N LYS A 36 -3.17 14.83 15.81
CA LYS A 36 -3.41 16.27 15.56
C LYS A 36 -2.35 16.90 14.66
N GLU A 37 -1.17 16.29 14.61
CA GLU A 37 -0.02 16.78 13.87
C GLU A 37 0.63 15.64 13.09
N THR A 38 1.27 15.99 11.98
CA THR A 38 2.03 15.05 11.15
C THR A 38 3.12 14.37 11.98
N PRO A 39 3.18 13.02 12.05
CA PRO A 39 4.25 12.33 12.75
C PRO A 39 5.63 12.74 12.25
N LYS A 40 6.61 12.82 13.17
CA LYS A 40 8.00 13.16 12.83
C LYS A 40 8.51 12.32 11.66
N GLY A 41 8.93 12.99 10.58
CA GLY A 41 9.48 12.38 9.37
C GLY A 41 8.46 12.06 8.29
N ALA A 42 7.16 11.97 8.58
CA ALA A 42 6.13 11.89 7.54
C ALA A 42 5.99 13.25 6.84
N HIS A 43 5.56 13.25 5.58
CA HIS A 43 5.35 14.51 4.85
C HIS A 43 3.94 15.05 5.07
N TYR A 44 2.94 14.17 5.15
CA TYR A 44 1.53 14.56 5.29
C TYR A 44 0.77 13.66 6.26
N LEU A 45 -0.27 14.22 6.86
CA LEU A 45 -1.26 13.54 7.68
C LEU A 45 -2.65 13.79 7.08
N SER A 46 -3.42 12.73 6.88
CA SER A 46 -4.81 12.79 6.38
C SER A 46 -5.75 12.03 7.31
N LYS A 47 -7.02 12.45 7.35
CA LYS A 47 -8.05 11.85 8.22
C LYS A 47 -8.69 10.60 7.61
N SER A 48 -8.71 10.51 6.28
CA SER A 48 -9.26 9.40 5.50
C SER A 48 -8.40 9.10 4.25
N LEU A 49 -8.67 7.98 3.58
CA LEU A 49 -8.04 7.70 2.28
C LEU A 49 -8.46 8.73 1.23
N ASP A 50 -9.73 9.15 1.23
CA ASP A 50 -10.23 10.18 0.30
C ASP A 50 -9.49 11.51 0.46
N ASP A 51 -9.26 11.97 1.69
CA ASP A 51 -8.50 13.20 1.93
C ASP A 51 -7.06 13.08 1.40
N ALA A 52 -6.44 11.90 1.54
CA ALA A 52 -5.09 11.65 1.05
C ALA A 52 -5.04 11.63 -0.49
N LEU A 53 -6.03 11.04 -1.14
CA LEU A 53 -6.14 11.02 -2.60
C LEU A 53 -6.42 12.43 -3.15
N ALA A 54 -7.31 13.19 -2.51
CA ALA A 54 -7.59 14.58 -2.88
C ALA A 54 -6.36 15.48 -2.70
N LEU A 55 -5.59 15.28 -1.63
CA LEU A 55 -4.32 15.98 -1.40
C LEU A 55 -3.33 15.69 -2.55
N LEU A 56 -3.21 14.43 -2.97
CA LEU A 56 -2.31 14.03 -4.07
C LEU A 56 -2.76 14.58 -5.43
N ASP A 57 -4.05 14.81 -5.64
CA ASP A 57 -4.59 15.43 -6.85
C ASP A 57 -4.53 16.98 -6.84
N SER A 58 -4.09 17.59 -5.74
CA SER A 58 -3.93 19.04 -5.65
C SER A 58 -2.89 19.57 -6.66
N PRO A 59 -2.99 20.84 -7.12
CA PRO A 59 -2.04 21.43 -8.07
C PRO A 59 -0.58 21.34 -7.61
N GLU A 60 -0.34 21.38 -6.29
CA GLU A 60 1.01 21.31 -5.72
C GLU A 60 1.65 19.92 -5.88
N LEU A 61 0.86 18.84 -5.71
CA LEU A 61 1.36 17.48 -5.65
C LEU A 61 1.16 16.68 -6.93
N LYS A 62 0.12 16.98 -7.71
CA LYS A 62 -0.22 16.26 -8.94
C LYS A 62 0.93 16.23 -9.96
N SER A 63 1.73 17.28 -10.02
CA SER A 63 2.92 17.37 -10.89
C SER A 63 4.15 16.65 -10.33
N LYS A 64 4.17 16.36 -9.02
CA LYS A 64 5.28 15.73 -8.30
C LYS A 64 5.09 14.22 -8.12
N VAL A 65 3.86 13.72 -8.20
CA VAL A 65 3.50 12.32 -7.94
C VAL A 65 3.44 11.52 -9.24
N ASP A 66 4.00 10.30 -9.22
CA ASP A 66 3.87 9.32 -10.30
C ASP A 66 2.84 8.23 -9.93
N MET A 67 3.22 7.25 -9.11
CA MET A 67 2.30 6.22 -8.61
C MET A 67 1.92 6.43 -7.15
N VAL A 68 0.67 6.08 -6.81
CA VAL A 68 0.18 6.01 -5.43
C VAL A 68 0.14 4.56 -4.97
N TRP A 69 0.81 4.26 -3.86
CA TRP A 69 0.91 2.93 -3.28
C TRP A 69 0.24 2.89 -1.91
N ILE A 70 -0.76 2.02 -1.76
CA ILE A 70 -1.31 1.69 -0.43
C ILE A 70 -0.43 0.60 0.17
N VAL A 71 0.17 0.87 1.33
CA VAL A 71 1.10 -0.07 1.98
C VAL A 71 0.59 -0.56 3.35
N GLY A 72 -0.72 -0.45 3.55
CA GLY A 72 -1.46 -1.04 4.67
C GLY A 72 -1.87 -0.05 5.76
N GLY A 73 -2.46 -0.49 6.87
CA GLY A 73 -2.78 -1.88 7.24
C GLY A 73 -4.15 -2.36 6.73
N ALA A 74 -4.70 -3.38 7.39
CA ALA A 74 -5.92 -4.07 6.98
C ALA A 74 -7.11 -3.14 6.65
N SER A 75 -7.39 -2.15 7.50
CA SER A 75 -8.48 -1.20 7.27
C SER A 75 -8.27 -0.33 6.03
N VAL A 76 -7.02 0.10 5.78
CA VAL A 76 -6.66 0.94 4.63
C VAL A 76 -6.70 0.11 3.34
N TYR A 77 -6.26 -1.15 3.38
CA TYR A 77 -6.41 -2.07 2.25
C TYR A 77 -7.88 -2.30 1.91
N LYS A 78 -8.72 -2.58 2.92
CA LYS A 78 -10.16 -2.79 2.73
C LYS A 78 -10.80 -1.57 2.07
N GLU A 79 -10.59 -0.38 2.62
CA GLU A 79 -11.12 0.87 2.08
C GLU A 79 -10.65 1.11 0.64
N ALA A 80 -9.37 0.85 0.34
CA ALA A 80 -8.82 1.03 -1.01
C ALA A 80 -9.41 0.04 -2.02
N MET A 81 -9.62 -1.22 -1.65
CA MET A 81 -10.20 -2.25 -2.53
C MET A 81 -11.66 -1.94 -2.91
N GLU A 82 -12.39 -1.32 -1.99
CA GLU A 82 -13.78 -0.90 -2.18
C GLU A 82 -13.90 0.35 -3.09
N LYS A 83 -12.81 1.09 -3.35
CA LYS A 83 -12.87 2.29 -4.21
C LYS A 83 -13.22 1.94 -5.67
N PRO A 84 -14.05 2.76 -6.34
CA PRO A 84 -14.40 2.61 -7.75
C PRO A 84 -13.31 3.21 -8.66
N ILE A 85 -12.05 2.93 -8.36
CA ILE A 85 -10.90 3.37 -9.17
C ILE A 85 -10.17 2.12 -9.66
N ASN A 86 -9.65 2.16 -10.88
CA ASN A 86 -8.82 1.07 -11.37
C ASN A 86 -7.52 1.00 -10.55
N HIS A 87 -7.25 -0.16 -9.98
CA HIS A 87 -6.05 -0.39 -9.16
C HIS A 87 -5.61 -1.85 -9.23
N ARG A 88 -4.41 -2.09 -8.73
CA ARG A 88 -3.78 -3.41 -8.70
C ARG A 88 -3.43 -3.81 -7.28
N LEU A 89 -3.51 -5.10 -7.00
CA LEU A 89 -3.02 -5.70 -5.76
C LEU A 89 -1.72 -6.43 -6.08
N PHE A 90 -0.61 -5.94 -5.51
CA PHE A 90 0.67 -6.64 -5.54
C PHE A 90 0.77 -7.46 -4.26
N VAL A 91 0.57 -8.77 -4.39
CA VAL A 91 0.42 -9.69 -3.25
C VAL A 91 1.60 -10.64 -3.21
N THR A 92 2.36 -10.61 -2.13
CA THR A 92 3.33 -11.66 -1.82
C THR A 92 2.59 -12.79 -1.10
N ARG A 93 2.42 -13.93 -1.76
CA ARG A 93 1.83 -15.14 -1.16
C ARG A 93 2.91 -15.89 -0.40
N ILE A 94 2.80 -15.90 0.93
CA ILE A 94 3.68 -16.69 1.81
C ILE A 94 3.10 -18.10 1.95
N PHE A 95 3.89 -19.13 1.65
CA PHE A 95 3.47 -20.54 1.69
C PHE A 95 3.73 -21.18 3.06
N GLN A 96 3.41 -20.45 4.11
CA GLN A 96 3.52 -20.90 5.49
C GLN A 96 2.50 -20.14 6.34
N GLU A 97 1.98 -20.82 7.37
CA GLU A 97 1.08 -20.22 8.35
C GLU A 97 1.87 -19.58 9.49
N PHE A 98 1.43 -18.39 9.92
CA PHE A 98 1.96 -17.66 11.05
C PHE A 98 0.81 -17.21 11.95
N GLU A 99 1.02 -17.28 13.27
CA GLU A 99 0.08 -16.68 14.21
C GLU A 99 -0.08 -15.18 13.90
N SER A 100 -1.32 -14.76 13.68
CA SER A 100 -1.64 -13.42 13.16
C SER A 100 -2.82 -12.83 13.91
N ASP A 101 -2.73 -11.54 14.25
CA ASP A 101 -3.81 -10.78 14.90
C ASP A 101 -4.61 -9.90 13.92
N THR A 102 -4.11 -9.78 12.69
CA THR A 102 -4.61 -8.87 11.66
C THR A 102 -4.53 -9.55 10.31
N PHE A 103 -5.61 -9.52 9.53
CA PHE A 103 -5.72 -10.24 8.27
C PHE A 103 -5.95 -9.28 7.09
N PHE A 104 -5.44 -9.66 5.92
CA PHE A 104 -5.75 -8.97 4.66
C PHE A 104 -7.21 -9.23 4.27
N PRO A 105 -7.95 -8.23 3.73
CA PRO A 105 -9.31 -8.45 3.23
C PRO A 105 -9.36 -9.52 2.13
N GLU A 106 -10.47 -10.25 2.05
CA GLU A 106 -10.64 -11.27 1.00
C GLU A 106 -10.62 -10.64 -0.40
N ILE A 107 -9.88 -11.26 -1.33
CA ILE A 107 -9.84 -10.83 -2.73
C ILE A 107 -11.03 -11.48 -3.44
N ASN A 108 -12.04 -10.68 -3.79
CA ASN A 108 -13.14 -11.15 -4.61
C ASN A 108 -12.69 -11.38 -6.06
N TYR A 109 -12.55 -12.64 -6.47
CA TYR A 109 -12.10 -12.99 -7.83
C TYR A 109 -13.09 -12.64 -8.95
N LYS A 110 -14.31 -12.17 -8.61
CA LYS A 110 -15.22 -11.55 -9.58
C LYS A 110 -14.81 -10.11 -9.91
N ASP A 111 -14.18 -9.43 -8.97
CA ASP A 111 -13.76 -8.03 -9.11
C ASP A 111 -12.28 -7.90 -9.48
N PHE A 112 -11.49 -8.95 -9.21
CA PHE A 112 -10.04 -8.96 -9.43
C PHE A 112 -9.59 -10.18 -10.22
N ARG A 113 -8.87 -9.92 -11.31
CA ARG A 113 -8.24 -10.96 -12.14
C ARG A 113 -6.76 -11.07 -11.83
N LEU A 114 -6.29 -12.30 -11.58
CA LEU A 114 -4.87 -12.60 -11.49
C LEU A 114 -4.22 -12.46 -12.87
N LEU A 115 -3.14 -11.67 -12.95
CA LEU A 115 -2.33 -11.54 -14.15
C LEU A 115 -1.34 -12.72 -14.23
N THR A 116 -1.13 -13.25 -15.44
CA THR A 116 -0.16 -14.33 -15.67
C THR A 116 1.28 -13.87 -15.47
N GLN A 117 1.57 -12.61 -15.77
CA GLN A 117 2.86 -11.94 -15.57
C GLN A 117 2.67 -10.43 -15.45
N TYR A 118 3.62 -9.75 -14.83
CA TYR A 118 3.70 -8.29 -14.80
C TYR A 118 5.15 -7.84 -15.02
N PRO A 119 5.42 -6.83 -15.88
CA PRO A 119 6.79 -6.39 -16.16
C PRO A 119 7.56 -6.02 -14.88
N GLY A 120 8.74 -6.61 -14.72
CA GLY A 120 9.62 -6.36 -13.55
C GLY A 120 9.24 -7.12 -12.27
N VAL A 121 8.19 -7.95 -12.29
CA VAL A 121 7.85 -8.84 -11.17
C VAL A 121 8.38 -10.24 -11.47
N PRO A 122 9.24 -10.82 -10.61
CA PRO A 122 9.75 -12.18 -10.80
C PRO A 122 8.62 -13.21 -10.81
N ALA A 123 8.71 -14.17 -11.75
CA ALA A 123 7.83 -15.32 -11.79
C ALA A 123 8.38 -16.49 -10.95
N GLY A 124 7.50 -17.39 -10.54
CA GLY A 124 7.87 -18.61 -9.81
C GLY A 124 8.05 -18.40 -8.29
N ILE A 125 8.45 -19.48 -7.62
CA ILE A 125 8.66 -19.54 -6.18
C ILE A 125 10.01 -18.89 -5.84
N GLN A 126 10.00 -18.04 -4.83
CA GLN A 126 11.17 -17.49 -4.15
C GLN A 126 11.29 -18.16 -2.79
N GLU A 127 12.49 -18.17 -2.21
CA GLU A 127 12.72 -18.70 -0.88
C GLU A 127 13.73 -17.84 -0.13
N GLU A 128 13.43 -17.50 1.11
CA GLU A 128 14.34 -16.79 2.01
C GLU A 128 14.16 -17.34 3.43
N ASN A 129 15.26 -17.67 4.11
CA ASN A 129 15.24 -18.26 5.46
C ASN A 129 14.35 -19.52 5.58
N GLY A 130 14.28 -20.33 4.51
CA GLY A 130 13.44 -21.53 4.44
C GLY A 130 11.94 -21.26 4.27
N ILE A 131 11.55 -20.00 4.06
CA ILE A 131 10.15 -19.60 3.84
C ILE A 131 9.94 -19.39 2.34
N GLN A 132 9.08 -20.21 1.74
CA GLN A 132 8.72 -20.09 0.34
C GLN A 132 7.62 -19.04 0.14
N TYR A 133 7.75 -18.25 -0.92
CA TYR A 133 6.74 -17.28 -1.31
C TYR A 133 6.71 -17.06 -2.82
N LYS A 134 5.64 -16.45 -3.35
CA LYS A 134 5.58 -15.98 -4.74
C LYS A 134 4.94 -14.62 -4.85
N PHE A 135 5.24 -13.90 -5.91
CA PHE A 135 4.60 -12.63 -6.23
C PHE A 135 3.41 -12.86 -7.16
N GLU A 136 2.26 -12.29 -6.81
CA GLU A 136 1.06 -12.26 -7.63
C GLU A 136 0.64 -10.80 -7.85
N VAL A 137 0.14 -10.51 -9.05
CA VAL A 137 -0.45 -9.21 -9.37
C VAL A 137 -1.88 -9.43 -9.80
N TYR A 138 -2.80 -8.85 -9.05
CA TYR A 138 -4.22 -8.81 -9.40
C TYR A 138 -4.57 -7.44 -9.97
N GLU A 139 -5.43 -7.42 -10.98
CA GLU A 139 -5.95 -6.20 -11.59
C GLU A 139 -7.46 -6.15 -11.40
N LYS A 140 -7.98 -5.01 -10.96
CA LYS A 140 -9.43 -4.81 -10.84
C LYS A 140 -10.07 -4.81 -12.23
N THR A 141 -11.12 -5.60 -12.42
CA THR A 141 -11.79 -5.81 -13.71
C THR A 141 -13.09 -5.02 -13.89
N VAL A 142 -13.47 -4.23 -12.89
CA VAL A 142 -14.74 -3.47 -12.82
C VAL A 142 -14.47 -2.01 -12.49
#